data_AF-A0A0M0K4I2-F1
#
_entry.id   AF-A0A0M0K4I2-F1
#
_cell.length_a   1.000
_cell.length_b   1.000
_cell.length_c   1.000
_cell.angle_alpha   90.00
_cell.angle_beta   90.00
_cell.angle_gamma   90.00
#
_symmetry.space_group_name_H-M   'P 1'
#
loop_
_entity.id
_entity.type
_entity.pdbx_description
1 polymer ?
#
loop_
_entity_poly.entity_id
_entity_poly.type
_entity_poly.pdbx_seq_one_letter_code
_entity_poly.pdbx_strand_id
1 'polypeptide(L)'
;MGLIAPPRAVQETCLWQFAHALFFLIGGITFIFGTACYYFPDWPESYLTGGVLYTIGSCGFLGVDVMELFTYTSNTILTLNIFMSATGSFLYVVGSIGFIPAVYESTGWNFAGFTPATTGVYGFIAGSFFIGCSQFWKVGRIMTTTKDMTAVGVELNPGLGAWCFFVGTMMYNNPYYLENYYGIIVNIWEVGSVLFTMGALFLTFRHFVMGVA
;
A
#
# COMPACT_ATOMS: atom_id res chain seq x y z
N MET A 1 13.76 20.26 -37.99
CA MET A 1 13.18 19.77 -36.72
C MET A 1 13.79 18.41 -36.44
N GLY A 2 14.75 18.34 -35.50
CA GLY A 2 15.31 17.06 -35.08
C GLY A 2 14.27 16.30 -34.29
N LEU A 3 13.96 15.07 -34.70
CA LEU A 3 13.17 14.14 -33.91
C LEU A 3 13.95 13.88 -32.62
N ILE A 4 13.52 14.49 -31.53
CA ILE A 4 14.00 14.14 -30.19
C ILE A 4 13.64 12.66 -30.03
N ALA A 5 14.65 11.81 -29.92
CA ALA A 5 14.43 10.39 -29.67
C ALA A 5 13.50 10.26 -28.47
N PRO A 6 12.45 9.42 -28.53
CA PRO A 6 11.57 9.23 -27.39
C PRO A 6 12.44 8.87 -26.17
N PRO A 7 12.15 9.43 -24.99
CA PRO A 7 12.90 9.09 -23.78
C PRO A 7 12.94 7.57 -23.68
N ARG A 8 14.15 7.01 -23.55
CA ARG A 8 14.34 5.57 -23.34
C ARG A 8 13.48 5.20 -22.14
N ALA A 9 12.47 4.36 -22.36
CA ALA A 9 11.83 3.65 -21.27
C ALA A 9 12.96 3.01 -20.45
N VAL A 10 12.98 3.22 -19.14
CA VAL A 10 13.93 2.55 -18.26
C VAL A 10 13.77 1.06 -18.56
N GLN A 11 14.83 0.43 -19.07
CA GLN A 11 14.78 -0.97 -19.43
C GLN A 11 14.44 -1.75 -18.17
N GLU A 12 13.37 -2.53 -18.19
CA GLU A 12 12.95 -3.40 -17.09
C GLU A 12 13.97 -4.52 -16.95
N THR A 13 15.10 -4.19 -16.32
CA THR A 13 16.21 -5.13 -16.10
C THR A 13 15.80 -6.19 -15.07
N CYS A 14 16.53 -7.31 -15.05
CA CYS A 14 16.36 -8.33 -14.01
C CYS A 14 16.48 -7.73 -12.59
N LEU A 15 17.37 -6.75 -12.39
CA LEU A 15 17.51 -6.05 -11.12
C LEU A 15 16.27 -5.23 -10.77
N TRP A 16 15.68 -4.55 -11.75
CA TRP A 16 14.43 -3.80 -11.56
C TRP A 16 13.28 -4.75 -11.17
N GLN A 17 13.10 -5.85 -11.90
CA GLN A 17 12.06 -6.85 -11.61
C GLN A 17 12.23 -7.46 -10.21
N PHE A 18 13.48 -7.74 -9.82
CA PHE A 18 13.80 -8.23 -8.48
C PHE A 18 13.49 -7.23 -7.39
N ALA A 19 13.95 -5.99 -7.50
CA ALA A 19 13.65 -4.96 -6.51
C ALA A 19 12.15 -4.67 -6.43
N HIS A 20 11.46 -4.64 -7.57
CA HIS A 20 10.02 -4.41 -7.67
C HIS A 20 9.23 -5.48 -6.92
N ALA A 21 9.48 -6.77 -7.22
CA ALA A 21 8.84 -7.88 -6.52
C ALA A 21 9.19 -7.91 -5.03
N LEU A 22 10.46 -7.65 -4.68
CA LEU A 22 10.91 -7.67 -3.29
C LEU A 22 10.24 -6.58 -2.45
N PHE A 23 10.15 -5.35 -2.95
CA PHE A 23 9.49 -4.26 -2.22
C PHE A 23 8.00 -4.54 -2.03
N PHE A 24 7.33 -5.08 -3.04
CA PHE A 24 5.92 -5.47 -2.91
C PHE A 24 5.75 -6.57 -1.85
N LEU A 25 6.61 -7.60 -1.90
CA LEU A 25 6.52 -8.71 -0.96
C LEU A 25 6.81 -8.30 0.48
N ILE A 26 7.82 -7.45 0.69
CA ILE A 26 8.08 -6.82 2.00
C ILE A 26 6.83 -6.07 2.45
N GLY A 27 6.24 -5.24 1.57
CA GLY A 27 4.99 -4.53 1.80
C GLY A 27 3.89 -5.40 2.38
N GLY A 28 3.53 -6.48 1.68
CA GLY A 28 2.46 -7.38 2.09
C GLY A 28 2.76 -8.14 3.38
N ILE A 29 3.97 -8.73 3.48
CA ILE A 29 4.33 -9.59 4.62
C ILE A 29 4.41 -8.78 5.92
N THR A 30 5.01 -7.59 5.90
CA THR A 30 5.10 -6.78 7.12
C THR A 30 3.75 -6.20 7.53
N PHE A 31 2.79 -6.03 6.62
CA PHE A 31 1.42 -5.69 6.98
C PHE A 31 0.74 -6.82 7.76
N ILE A 32 0.90 -8.08 7.33
CA ILE A 32 0.37 -9.25 8.07
C ILE A 32 0.94 -9.28 9.50
N PHE A 33 2.27 -9.23 9.62
CA PHE A 33 2.91 -9.24 10.94
C PHE A 33 2.62 -7.97 11.75
N GLY A 34 2.48 -6.83 11.10
CA GLY A 34 2.11 -5.56 11.72
C GLY A 34 0.71 -5.62 12.34
N THR A 35 -0.28 -6.14 11.61
CA THR A 35 -1.64 -6.38 12.11
C THR A 35 -1.62 -7.35 13.29
N ALA A 36 -0.86 -8.46 13.18
CA ALA A 36 -0.74 -9.43 14.25
C ALA A 36 -0.16 -8.79 15.54
N CYS A 37 0.94 -8.06 15.43
CA CYS A 37 1.58 -7.41 16.59
C CYS A 37 0.67 -6.32 17.20
N TYR A 38 0.03 -5.51 16.37
CA TYR A 38 -0.71 -4.34 16.87
C TYR A 38 -2.04 -4.73 17.54
N TYR A 39 -2.69 -5.80 17.07
CA TYR A 39 -4.06 -6.14 17.50
C TYR A 39 -4.19 -7.43 18.30
N PHE A 40 -3.12 -8.23 18.41
CA PHE A 40 -2.98 -9.32 19.37
C PHE A 40 -1.79 -9.05 20.32
N PRO A 41 -1.87 -7.99 21.15
CA PRO A 41 -0.77 -7.53 21.96
C PRO A 41 -0.58 -8.43 23.20
N ASP A 42 0.13 -9.54 23.02
CA ASP A 42 0.47 -10.44 24.14
C ASP A 42 1.76 -10.02 24.87
N TRP A 43 2.44 -8.94 24.41
CA TRP A 43 3.70 -8.45 24.99
C TRP A 43 3.81 -6.91 24.94
N PRO A 44 4.63 -6.28 25.80
CA PRO A 44 4.65 -4.82 25.99
C PRO A 44 5.02 -4.00 24.73
N GLU A 45 5.91 -4.52 23.88
CA GLU A 45 6.44 -3.82 22.71
C GLU A 45 5.62 -4.07 21.43
N SER A 46 4.46 -4.73 21.54
CA SER A 46 3.67 -5.18 20.39
C SER A 46 3.18 -4.02 19.52
N TYR A 47 2.70 -2.92 20.12
CA TYR A 47 2.28 -1.71 19.41
C TYR A 47 3.43 -1.00 18.69
N LEU A 48 4.58 -0.89 19.35
CA LEU A 48 5.80 -0.34 18.75
C LEU A 48 6.22 -1.17 17.54
N THR A 49 6.28 -2.48 17.72
CA THR A 49 6.65 -3.42 16.67
C THR A 49 5.66 -3.35 15.50
N GLY A 50 4.36 -3.33 15.78
CA GLY A 50 3.31 -3.23 14.76
C GLY A 50 3.39 -1.92 13.97
N GLY A 51 3.56 -0.78 14.64
CA GLY A 51 3.74 0.51 13.98
C GLY A 51 4.96 0.54 13.05
N VAL A 52 6.10 0.03 13.53
CA VAL A 52 7.33 -0.08 12.72
C VAL A 52 7.14 -0.99 11.51
N LEU A 53 6.51 -2.14 11.68
CA LEU A 53 6.23 -3.08 10.58
C LEU A 53 5.29 -2.48 9.53
N TYR A 54 4.26 -1.74 9.95
CA TYR A 54 3.43 -0.98 9.01
C TYR A 54 4.22 0.09 8.26
N THR A 55 5.14 0.80 8.94
CA THR A 55 6.00 1.78 8.27
C THR A 55 6.91 1.12 7.23
N ILE A 56 7.58 0.02 7.58
CA ILE A 56 8.43 -0.74 6.64
C ILE A 56 7.60 -1.20 5.43
N GLY A 57 6.41 -1.74 5.68
CA GLY A 57 5.54 -2.22 4.60
C GLY A 57 5.06 -1.10 3.69
N SER A 58 4.69 0.03 4.28
CA SER A 58 4.25 1.22 3.54
C SER A 58 5.37 1.79 2.68
N CYS A 59 6.62 1.77 3.18
CA CYS A 59 7.80 2.11 2.39
C CYS A 59 8.04 1.14 1.24
N GLY A 60 7.74 -0.16 1.43
CA GLY A 60 7.76 -1.16 0.35
C GLY A 60 6.78 -0.82 -0.78
N PHE A 61 5.51 -0.57 -0.45
CA PHE A 61 4.51 -0.16 -1.45
C PHE A 61 4.86 1.16 -2.13
N LEU A 62 5.33 2.16 -1.36
CA LEU A 62 5.79 3.42 -1.95
C LEU A 62 6.99 3.21 -2.88
N GLY A 63 7.92 2.32 -2.52
CA GLY A 63 9.05 1.95 -3.36
C GLY A 63 8.60 1.38 -4.70
N VAL A 64 7.61 0.48 -4.70
CA VAL A 64 6.95 -0.05 -5.91
C VAL A 64 6.40 1.09 -6.75
N ASP A 65 5.52 1.93 -6.18
CA ASP A 65 4.87 3.00 -6.94
C ASP A 65 5.87 4.02 -7.52
N VAL A 66 6.93 4.35 -6.76
CA VAL A 66 7.98 5.27 -7.22
C VAL A 66 8.79 4.64 -8.36
N MET A 67 9.12 3.35 -8.28
CA MET A 67 9.78 2.63 -9.37
C MET A 67 8.90 2.65 -10.64
N GLU A 68 7.60 2.34 -10.51
CA GLU A 68 6.65 2.41 -11.62
C GLU A 68 6.56 3.83 -12.20
N LEU A 69 6.51 4.87 -11.35
CA LEU A 69 6.37 6.26 -11.76
C LEU A 69 7.55 6.74 -12.62
N PHE A 70 8.78 6.34 -12.27
CA PHE A 70 9.97 6.67 -13.05
C PHE A 70 10.14 5.79 -14.30
N THR A 71 9.51 4.62 -14.34
CA THR A 71 9.59 3.69 -15.48
C THR A 71 8.57 4.05 -16.56
N TYR A 72 7.32 4.28 -16.17
CA TYR A 72 6.19 4.47 -17.08
C TYR A 72 5.85 5.95 -17.30
N THR A 73 6.79 6.71 -17.85
CA THR A 73 6.66 8.17 -18.07
C THR A 73 6.03 8.55 -19.41
N SER A 74 5.99 7.63 -20.37
CA SER A 74 5.51 7.90 -21.74
C SER A 74 3.99 7.93 -21.88
N ASN A 75 3.25 7.38 -20.92
CA ASN A 75 1.79 7.31 -20.94
C ASN A 75 1.20 8.13 -19.79
N THR A 76 0.80 9.37 -20.08
CA THR A 76 0.29 10.33 -19.10
C THR A 76 -0.85 9.79 -18.23
N ILE A 77 -1.76 8.99 -18.80
CA ILE A 77 -2.90 8.43 -18.06
C ILE A 77 -2.42 7.37 -17.07
N LEU A 78 -1.51 6.49 -17.51
CA LEU A 78 -0.89 5.50 -16.62
C LEU A 78 -0.06 6.18 -15.53
N THR A 79 0.74 7.20 -15.88
CA THR A 79 1.55 7.97 -14.92
C THR A 79 0.68 8.65 -13.87
N LEU A 80 -0.44 9.27 -14.26
CA LEU A 80 -1.39 9.88 -13.32
C LEU A 80 -1.98 8.85 -12.36
N ASN A 81 -2.33 7.67 -12.88
CA ASN A 81 -2.85 6.58 -12.09
C ASN A 81 -1.81 6.06 -11.08
N ILE A 82 -0.55 5.87 -11.50
CA ILE A 82 0.56 5.50 -10.61
C ILE A 82 0.82 6.59 -9.58
N PHE A 83 0.81 7.87 -9.96
CA PHE A 83 0.98 8.99 -9.03
C PHE A 83 -0.09 8.99 -7.93
N MET A 84 -1.33 8.65 -8.28
CA MET A 84 -2.40 8.48 -7.31
C MET A 84 -2.12 7.35 -6.33
N SER A 85 -1.62 6.20 -6.82
CA SER A 85 -1.13 5.09 -5.99
C SER A 85 -0.01 5.54 -5.04
N ALA A 86 1.04 6.18 -5.59
CA ALA A 86 2.18 6.68 -4.84
C ALA A 86 1.78 7.67 -3.74
N THR A 87 0.81 8.56 -4.03
CA THR A 87 0.24 9.47 -3.04
C THR A 87 -0.42 8.69 -1.91
N GLY A 88 -1.18 7.65 -2.23
CA GLY A 88 -1.81 6.80 -1.22
C GLY A 88 -0.80 6.02 -0.38
N SER A 89 0.24 5.45 -1.00
CA SER A 89 1.33 4.76 -0.29
C SER A 89 2.15 5.71 0.58
N PHE A 90 2.36 6.95 0.15
CA PHE A 90 2.97 7.98 0.98
C PHE A 90 2.12 8.30 2.22
N LEU A 91 0.80 8.42 2.06
CA LEU A 91 -0.12 8.63 3.18
C LEU A 91 -0.13 7.43 4.16
N TYR A 92 0.02 6.21 3.66
CA TYR A 92 0.25 5.01 4.48
C TYR A 92 1.55 5.11 5.29
N VAL A 93 2.65 5.59 4.71
CA VAL A 93 3.90 5.81 5.46
C VAL A 93 3.68 6.81 6.60
N VAL A 94 3.10 7.97 6.29
CA VAL A 94 2.82 9.00 7.30
C VAL A 94 1.86 8.50 8.38
N GLY A 95 0.80 7.79 7.99
CA GLY A 95 -0.16 7.20 8.91
C GLY A 95 0.49 6.14 9.81
N SER A 96 1.32 5.27 9.25
CA SER A 96 2.02 4.23 10.02
C SER A 96 2.95 4.82 11.07
N ILE A 97 3.67 5.89 10.72
CA ILE A 97 4.50 6.64 11.68
C ILE A 97 3.65 7.22 12.82
N GLY A 98 2.43 7.68 12.53
CA GLY A 98 1.47 8.16 13.53
C GLY A 98 1.06 7.10 14.57
N PHE A 99 1.18 5.81 14.24
CA PHE A 99 0.94 4.70 15.16
C PHE A 99 2.17 4.27 15.97
N ILE A 100 3.35 4.87 15.76
CA ILE A 100 4.56 4.54 16.52
C ILE A 100 4.53 5.24 17.88
N PRO A 101 4.64 4.50 19.00
CA PRO A 101 4.51 5.10 20.30
C PRO A 101 5.50 6.22 20.63
N ALA A 102 6.76 5.98 20.31
CA ALA A 102 7.83 6.95 20.53
C ALA A 102 7.59 8.30 19.83
N VAL A 103 6.82 8.32 18.73
CA VAL A 103 6.50 9.56 18.01
C VAL A 103 5.51 10.40 18.80
N TYR A 104 4.52 9.78 19.46
CA TYR A 104 3.55 10.53 20.27
C TYR A 104 4.12 11.01 21.61
N GLU A 105 4.98 10.22 22.25
CA GLU A 105 5.54 10.56 23.57
C GLU A 105 6.57 11.68 23.50
N SER A 106 7.35 11.73 22.43
CA SER A 106 8.52 12.62 22.35
C SER A 106 8.22 14.00 21.78
N THR A 107 7.18 14.14 20.96
CA THR A 107 7.03 15.35 20.13
C THR A 107 5.96 16.33 20.61
N GLY A 108 4.97 15.88 21.39
CA GLY A 108 3.76 16.68 21.66
C GLY A 108 3.11 17.21 20.38
N TRP A 109 3.38 16.56 19.24
CA TRP A 109 3.13 17.12 17.91
C TRP A 109 1.63 17.27 17.67
N ASN A 110 1.22 18.51 17.44
CA ASN A 110 -0.13 18.85 17.01
C ASN A 110 -0.01 19.85 15.86
N PHE A 111 -0.07 19.34 14.64
CA PHE A 111 -0.08 20.19 13.45
C PHE A 111 -1.52 20.31 12.93
N ALA A 112 -2.05 21.53 12.90
CA ALA A 112 -3.40 21.83 12.40
C ALA A 112 -4.53 20.99 13.05
N GLY A 113 -4.37 20.61 14.32
CA GLY A 113 -5.36 19.79 15.05
C GLY A 113 -5.17 18.28 14.90
N PHE A 114 -4.18 17.83 14.11
CA PHE A 114 -3.84 16.42 14.00
C PHE A 114 -2.86 16.01 15.09
N THR A 115 -3.27 15.04 15.92
CA THR A 115 -2.40 14.31 16.84
C THR A 115 -1.80 13.11 16.11
N PRO A 116 -0.72 12.48 16.61
CA PRO A 116 -0.15 11.30 15.96
C PRO A 116 -1.18 10.18 15.75
N ALA A 117 -2.06 9.97 16.74
CA ALA A 117 -3.16 9.00 16.64
C ALA A 117 -4.17 9.36 15.53
N THR A 118 -4.57 10.63 15.40
CA THR A 118 -5.50 11.03 14.33
C THR A 118 -4.81 11.07 12.97
N THR A 119 -3.54 11.46 12.90
CA THR A 119 -2.70 11.34 11.70
C THR A 119 -2.63 9.89 11.22
N GLY A 120 -2.49 8.93 12.14
CA GLY A 120 -2.51 7.50 11.83
C GLY A 120 -3.80 7.09 11.13
N VAL A 121 -4.93 7.37 11.78
CA VAL A 121 -6.27 7.03 11.27
C VAL A 121 -6.55 7.70 9.92
N TYR A 122 -6.35 9.03 9.80
CA TYR A 122 -6.63 9.75 8.56
C TYR A 122 -5.64 9.42 7.43
N GLY A 123 -4.37 9.16 7.76
CA GLY A 123 -3.37 8.71 6.80
C GLY A 123 -3.76 7.37 6.17
N PHE A 124 -4.23 6.42 6.97
CA PHE A 124 -4.74 5.15 6.46
C PHE A 124 -6.05 5.32 5.68
N ILE A 125 -7.02 6.12 6.14
CA ILE A 125 -8.27 6.35 5.39
C ILE A 125 -7.97 6.96 4.02
N ALA A 126 -7.24 8.08 3.98
CA ALA A 126 -6.94 8.77 2.73
C ALA A 126 -6.04 7.92 1.83
N GLY A 127 -5.00 7.29 2.39
CA GLY A 127 -4.10 6.42 1.66
C GLY A 127 -4.82 5.24 1.01
N SER A 128 -5.69 4.58 1.77
CA SER A 128 -6.50 3.46 1.30
C SER A 128 -7.41 3.86 0.15
N PHE A 129 -8.04 5.03 0.24
CA PHE A 129 -8.92 5.53 -0.81
C PHE A 129 -8.15 5.76 -2.12
N PHE A 130 -7.00 6.44 -2.05
CA PHE A 130 -6.18 6.71 -3.23
C PHE A 130 -5.62 5.43 -3.88
N ILE A 131 -5.10 4.50 -3.06
CA ILE A 131 -4.64 3.19 -3.54
C ILE A 131 -5.82 2.44 -4.16
N GLY A 132 -6.93 2.27 -3.42
CA GLY A 132 -8.10 1.53 -3.88
C GLY A 132 -8.64 2.04 -5.22
N CYS A 133 -8.90 3.35 -5.34
CA CYS A 133 -9.35 3.95 -6.60
C CYS A 133 -8.33 3.76 -7.73
N SER A 134 -7.04 3.87 -7.43
CA SER A 134 -5.97 3.74 -8.43
C SER A 134 -5.92 2.33 -8.99
N GLN A 135 -5.95 1.36 -8.10
CA GLN A 135 -5.86 -0.06 -8.41
C GLN A 135 -7.07 -0.53 -9.23
N PHE A 136 -8.29 -0.13 -8.84
CA PHE A 136 -9.48 -0.44 -9.63
C PHE A 136 -9.49 0.21 -11.02
N TRP A 137 -8.93 1.42 -11.15
CA TRP A 137 -8.75 2.04 -12.47
C TRP A 137 -7.77 1.24 -13.33
N LYS A 138 -6.62 0.82 -12.79
CA LYS A 138 -5.66 -0.03 -13.50
C LYS A 138 -6.32 -1.34 -13.96
N VAL A 139 -7.09 -2.01 -13.10
CA VAL A 139 -7.86 -3.22 -13.45
C VAL A 139 -8.81 -2.96 -14.62
N GLY A 140 -9.61 -1.89 -14.58
CA GLY A 140 -10.52 -1.54 -15.66
C GLY A 140 -9.81 -1.34 -17.00
N ARG A 141 -8.62 -0.72 -16.99
CA ARG A 141 -7.78 -0.57 -18.18
C ARG A 141 -7.23 -1.90 -18.68
N ILE A 142 -6.74 -2.75 -17.79
CA ILE A 142 -6.22 -4.08 -18.18
C ILE A 142 -7.34 -4.91 -18.83
N MET A 143 -8.53 -4.93 -18.23
CA MET A 143 -9.68 -5.69 -18.74
C MET A 143 -10.19 -5.20 -20.10
N THR A 144 -10.00 -3.92 -20.42
CA THR A 144 -10.42 -3.32 -21.69
C THR A 144 -9.35 -3.36 -22.78
N THR A 145 -8.09 -3.60 -22.43
CA THR A 145 -6.96 -3.55 -23.37
C THR A 145 -6.32 -4.90 -23.59
N THR A 146 -5.68 -5.48 -22.57
CA THR A 146 -4.85 -6.69 -22.70
C THR A 146 -5.54 -7.95 -22.23
N LYS A 147 -6.48 -7.85 -21.27
CA LYS A 147 -7.12 -8.98 -20.59
C LYS A 147 -6.12 -9.93 -19.91
N ASP A 148 -4.98 -9.39 -19.49
CA ASP A 148 -3.96 -10.15 -18.78
C ASP A 148 -4.41 -10.41 -17.33
N MET A 149 -4.86 -11.63 -17.07
CA MET A 149 -5.39 -12.01 -15.76
C MET A 149 -4.34 -12.00 -14.64
N THR A 150 -3.06 -12.12 -14.97
CA THR A 150 -1.99 -12.05 -13.96
C THR A 150 -1.76 -10.60 -13.55
N ALA A 151 -1.77 -9.67 -14.50
CA ALA A 151 -1.77 -8.24 -14.23
C ALA A 151 -3.04 -7.80 -13.47
N VAL A 152 -4.20 -8.37 -13.79
CA VAL A 152 -5.42 -8.17 -12.97
C VAL A 152 -5.17 -8.62 -11.54
N GLY A 153 -4.54 -9.78 -11.32
CA GLY A 153 -4.18 -10.25 -9.98
C GLY A 153 -3.23 -9.31 -9.24
N VAL A 154 -2.24 -8.73 -9.94
CA VAL A 154 -1.31 -7.74 -9.38
C VAL A 154 -2.05 -6.52 -8.85
N GLU A 155 -3.02 -5.98 -9.59
CA GLU A 155 -3.66 -4.70 -9.22
C GLU A 155 -4.95 -4.91 -8.38
N LEU A 156 -5.73 -5.95 -8.66
CA LEU A 156 -7.01 -6.19 -7.98
C LEU A 156 -6.84 -6.54 -6.51
N ASN A 157 -5.86 -7.39 -6.17
CA ASN A 157 -5.68 -7.81 -4.78
C ASN A 157 -5.27 -6.63 -3.88
N PRO A 158 -4.25 -5.81 -4.21
CA PRO A 158 -3.96 -4.59 -3.47
C PRO A 158 -5.11 -3.58 -3.47
N GLY A 159 -5.86 -3.47 -4.57
CA GLY A 159 -7.06 -2.64 -4.61
C GLY A 159 -8.08 -3.06 -3.56
N LEU A 160 -8.44 -4.35 -3.53
CA LEU A 160 -9.33 -4.91 -2.50
C LEU A 160 -8.74 -4.76 -1.09
N GLY A 161 -7.44 -5.01 -0.94
CA GLY A 161 -6.74 -4.86 0.33
C GLY A 161 -6.81 -3.44 0.88
N ALA A 162 -6.61 -2.44 0.02
CA ALA A 162 -6.77 -1.04 0.37
C ALA A 162 -8.22 -0.73 0.78
N TRP A 163 -9.24 -1.24 0.07
CA TRP A 163 -10.63 -1.03 0.50
C TRP A 163 -10.97 -1.70 1.83
N CYS A 164 -10.38 -2.86 2.14
CA CYS A 164 -10.47 -3.44 3.48
C CYS A 164 -9.92 -2.47 4.53
N PHE A 165 -8.71 -1.93 4.32
CA PHE A 165 -8.14 -0.93 5.23
C PHE A 165 -8.96 0.36 5.31
N PHE A 166 -9.54 0.83 4.21
CA PHE A 166 -10.45 1.98 4.21
C PHE A 166 -11.65 1.74 5.12
N VAL A 167 -12.38 0.64 4.90
CA VAL A 167 -13.60 0.31 5.66
C VAL A 167 -13.26 0.04 7.12
N GLY A 168 -12.25 -0.79 7.39
CA GLY A 168 -11.81 -1.11 8.74
C GLY A 168 -11.41 0.14 9.52
N THR A 169 -10.67 1.06 8.90
CA THR A 169 -10.22 2.30 9.58
C THR A 169 -11.36 3.29 9.79
N MET A 170 -12.31 3.39 8.85
CA MET A 170 -13.54 4.17 9.04
C MET A 170 -14.39 3.65 10.20
N MET A 171 -14.50 2.32 10.33
CA MET A 171 -15.17 1.68 11.47
C MET A 171 -14.41 1.93 12.78
N TYR A 172 -13.08 1.77 12.78
CA TYR A 172 -12.23 2.03 13.94
C TYR A 172 -12.36 3.47 14.46
N ASN A 173 -12.48 4.45 13.56
CA ASN A 173 -12.63 5.86 13.91
C ASN A 173 -14.02 6.21 14.48
N ASN A 174 -14.97 5.28 14.47
CA ASN A 174 -16.31 5.48 15.01
C ASN A 174 -16.41 4.77 16.38
N PRO A 175 -16.63 5.50 17.50
CA PRO A 175 -16.68 4.90 18.83
C PRO A 175 -17.68 3.75 18.97
N TYR A 176 -18.87 3.88 18.36
CA TYR A 176 -19.89 2.85 18.39
C TYR A 176 -19.40 1.55 17.71
N TYR A 177 -18.77 1.66 16.54
CA TYR A 177 -18.27 0.47 15.85
C TYR A 177 -17.05 -0.14 16.55
N LEU A 178 -16.17 0.70 17.10
CA LEU A 178 -15.02 0.26 17.87
C LEU A 178 -15.42 -0.58 19.08
N GLU A 179 -16.40 -0.12 19.87
CA GLU A 179 -16.85 -0.82 21.08
C GLU A 179 -17.59 -2.13 20.77
N ASN A 180 -18.39 -2.17 19.70
CA ASN A 180 -19.29 -3.29 19.43
C ASN A 180 -18.74 -4.31 18.41
N TYR A 181 -17.80 -3.92 17.56
CA TYR A 181 -17.36 -4.71 16.41
C TYR A 181 -15.84 -4.75 16.23
N TYR A 182 -15.05 -4.55 17.30
CA TYR A 182 -13.59 -4.57 17.27
C TYR A 182 -13.02 -5.80 16.54
N GLY A 183 -13.49 -7.01 16.86
CA GLY A 183 -13.01 -8.23 16.21
C GLY A 183 -13.27 -8.27 14.70
N ILE A 184 -14.39 -7.69 14.23
CA ILE A 184 -14.69 -7.60 12.79
C ILE A 184 -13.72 -6.63 12.12
N ILE A 185 -13.43 -5.49 12.76
CA ILE A 185 -12.48 -4.50 12.26
C ILE A 185 -11.10 -5.14 12.05
N VAL A 186 -10.62 -5.90 13.05
CA VAL A 186 -9.33 -6.61 12.97
C VAL A 186 -9.34 -7.63 11.82
N ASN A 187 -10.38 -8.46 11.70
CA ASN A 187 -10.49 -9.43 10.60
C ASN A 187 -10.48 -8.76 9.21
N ILE A 188 -11.11 -7.58 9.08
CA ILE A 188 -11.08 -6.82 7.83
C ILE A 188 -9.64 -6.41 7.49
N TRP A 189 -8.86 -5.92 8.45
CA TRP A 189 -7.46 -5.56 8.22
C TRP A 189 -6.57 -6.77 7.92
N GLU A 190 -6.80 -7.91 8.56
CA GLU A 190 -6.09 -9.15 8.26
C GLU A 190 -6.34 -9.61 6.81
N VAL A 191 -7.61 -9.63 6.39
CA VAL A 191 -7.98 -9.92 5.00
C VAL A 191 -7.29 -8.94 4.05
N GLY A 192 -7.28 -7.64 4.41
CA GLY A 192 -6.58 -6.62 3.63
C GLY A 192 -5.09 -6.91 3.46
N SER A 193 -4.42 -7.33 4.54
CA SER A 193 -2.99 -7.66 4.55
C SER A 193 -2.66 -8.91 3.73
N VAL A 194 -3.53 -9.94 3.79
CA VAL A 194 -3.42 -11.13 2.93
C VAL A 194 -3.55 -10.75 1.46
N LEU A 195 -4.52 -9.90 1.13
CA LEU A 195 -4.74 -9.43 -0.24
C LEU A 195 -3.54 -8.63 -0.79
N PHE A 196 -2.94 -7.74 0.00
CA PHE A 196 -1.70 -7.09 -0.41
C PHE A 196 -0.59 -8.09 -0.74
N THR A 197 -0.43 -9.11 0.10
CA THR A 197 0.56 -10.18 -0.11
C THR A 197 0.25 -11.00 -1.37
N MET A 198 -1.02 -11.31 -1.62
CA MET A 198 -1.43 -11.99 -2.85
C MET A 198 -1.04 -11.19 -4.10
N GLY A 199 -1.23 -9.86 -4.09
CA GLY A 199 -0.77 -8.98 -5.19
C GLY A 199 0.73 -9.11 -5.46
N ALA A 200 1.54 -9.12 -4.40
CA ALA A 200 2.99 -9.32 -4.50
C ALA A 200 3.36 -10.71 -5.06
N LEU A 201 2.61 -11.77 -4.70
CA LEU A 201 2.83 -13.11 -5.24
C LEU A 201 2.48 -13.18 -6.74
N PHE A 202 1.40 -12.53 -7.18
CA PHE A 202 1.08 -12.40 -8.60
C PHE A 202 2.21 -11.67 -9.36
N LEU A 203 2.76 -10.59 -8.80
CA LEU A 203 3.86 -9.85 -9.42
C LEU A 203 5.12 -10.70 -9.51
N THR A 204 5.45 -11.40 -8.43
CA THR A 204 6.61 -12.31 -8.38
C THR A 204 6.48 -13.41 -9.43
N PHE A 205 5.30 -14.02 -9.55
CA PHE A 205 5.01 -15.03 -10.58
C PHE A 205 5.18 -14.46 -11.99
N ARG A 206 4.63 -13.25 -12.23
CA ARG A 206 4.72 -12.56 -13.52
C ARG A 206 6.19 -12.33 -13.94
N HIS A 207 7.01 -11.80 -13.05
CA HIS A 207 8.41 -11.51 -13.35
C HIS A 207 9.25 -12.77 -13.51
N PHE A 208 9.14 -13.74 -12.60
CA PHE A 208 10.11 -14.84 -12.52
C PHE A 208 9.67 -16.15 -13.16
N VAL A 209 8.36 -16.35 -13.35
CA VAL A 209 7.84 -17.56 -13.99
C VAL A 209 7.42 -17.29 -15.43
N MET A 210 6.75 -16.16 -15.67
CA MET A 210 6.29 -15.81 -17.03
C MET A 210 7.35 -15.03 -17.83
N GLY A 211 8.34 -14.44 -17.15
CA GLY A 211 9.33 -13.57 -17.80
C GLY A 211 8.71 -12.27 -18.35
N VAL A 212 7.58 -11.84 -17.77
CA VAL A 212 6.85 -10.65 -18.20
C VAL A 212 7.13 -9.54 -17.20
N ALA A 213 7.46 -8.37 -17.72
CA ALA A 213 7.50 -7.15 -16.93
C ALA A 213 6.08 -6.59 -16.75
#